data_AF-R8AZN1-F1
#
_entry.id   AF-R8AZN1-F1
#
_cell.length_a   1.000
_cell.length_b   1.000
_cell.length_c   1.000
_cell.angle_alpha   90.00
_cell.angle_beta   90.00
_cell.angle_gamma   90.00
#
_symmetry.space_group_name_H-M   'P 1'
#
loop_
_entity.id
_entity.type
_entity.pdbx_description
1 polymer ?
#
loop_
_entity_poly.entity_id
_entity_poly.type
_entity_poly.pdbx_seq_one_letter_code
_entity_poly.pdbx_strand_id
1 'polypeptide(L)'
;MCTQIRSLGTLKRSVLLSVAVSCATANAANIYSSEDVKIRFDNTVKYSAAYRLKSQSSDLTNTFLNILDDGNRNFDRGLVSNRVDLLSEFDLVYKNRMGIRVSGAAWYDDVYNQGNDNDSDAAVNTTSVPAGRFSDDTRDEMGRDAEILDAFLFLKNDPYSNTPYSVRAGRHTVVYGESLFFGANGIANAQAPIDLIKLLSVPGSQFKEIIRPVGQVSTQIQLTPKVSFGAYYQFEWDEARLPASGSYLSDVDIVGAGAEWLVPGAIPVRSGEASDNGQFGAQFRFRPGKGSVEYGLYAAQYHDKLPQLYLDVTNNELNHLYIEDVKTAGASFSTVLGDANVAGELSYRWDAPLVSDLVAAPEGANGTSNQVHAIGESLHAQLSAIYLMSENPLWDGAEFLGEVAWNTRMDITDNPEALDPNTTKSAAALRYLFTPQYFQVAPGLDLSLPIGVGYNFYGRSSTVFKYNGGTEHAGDFSLGLNFDYKRKVKGGISYTHYFGDEEPFLDDTGTMTFGQSLADRDFISLNIRTTF
;
A
#
# COMPACT_ATOMS: atom_id res chain seq x y z
N MET A 1 -40.32 -50.45 34.26
CA MET A 1 -40.86 -49.07 34.26
C MET A 1 -39.85 -48.22 33.48
N CYS A 2 -39.99 -47.99 32.16
CA CYS A 2 -40.82 -46.90 31.55
C CYS A 2 -40.79 -45.65 32.45
N THR A 3 -40.21 -44.51 32.12
CA THR A 3 -40.24 -43.66 30.89
C THR A 3 -39.19 -42.54 31.16
N GLN A 4 -38.37 -42.01 30.25
CA GLN A 4 -38.69 -40.91 29.33
C GLN A 4 -37.48 -40.57 28.43
N ILE A 5 -37.79 -40.27 27.17
CA ILE A 5 -36.94 -39.75 26.11
C ILE A 5 -37.10 -38.23 26.03
N ARG A 6 -35.99 -37.48 25.95
CA ARG A 6 -35.76 -36.13 25.38
C ARG A 6 -34.29 -35.77 25.75
N SER A 7 -33.37 -35.31 24.90
CA SER A 7 -33.38 -34.80 23.53
C SER A 7 -31.96 -34.95 22.95
N LEU A 8 -31.85 -35.40 21.70
CA LEU A 8 -30.64 -35.26 20.88
C LEU A 8 -30.58 -33.86 20.24
N GLY A 9 -29.38 -33.30 20.14
CA GLY A 9 -29.00 -32.22 19.25
C GLY A 9 -27.53 -31.86 19.49
N THR A 10 -26.58 -32.52 18.80
CA THR A 10 -25.86 -32.01 17.59
C THR A 10 -25.04 -30.75 17.86
N LEU A 11 -23.79 -30.59 17.43
CA LEU A 11 -22.79 -31.47 16.82
C LEU A 11 -21.52 -30.60 16.81
N LYS A 12 -20.44 -31.12 17.39
CA LYS A 12 -19.03 -30.86 17.06
C LYS A 12 -18.79 -30.09 15.74
N ARG A 13 -18.11 -28.95 15.80
CA ARG A 13 -17.12 -28.49 14.79
C ARG A 13 -16.07 -27.60 15.46
N SER A 14 -15.12 -28.26 16.10
CA SER A 14 -13.82 -27.67 16.41
C SER A 14 -13.00 -27.77 15.12
N VAL A 15 -12.85 -26.69 14.38
CA VAL A 15 -11.90 -26.63 13.27
C VAL A 15 -10.52 -26.41 13.90
N LEU A 16 -9.90 -27.52 14.31
CA LEU A 16 -8.47 -27.60 14.52
C LEU A 16 -7.84 -27.72 13.14
N LEU A 17 -7.56 -26.59 12.49
CA LEU A 17 -6.64 -26.57 11.36
C LEU A 17 -5.23 -26.66 11.92
N SER A 18 -4.80 -27.87 12.26
CA SER A 18 -3.41 -28.16 12.58
C SER A 18 -2.59 -27.97 11.31
N VAL A 19 -2.00 -26.78 11.12
CA VAL A 19 -0.91 -26.58 10.16
C VAL A 19 0.29 -27.33 10.71
N ALA A 20 0.36 -28.63 10.39
CA ALA A 20 1.57 -29.39 10.54
C ALA A 20 2.58 -28.84 9.54
N VAL A 21 3.40 -27.88 9.97
CA VAL A 21 4.65 -27.54 9.29
C VAL A 21 5.57 -28.75 9.47
N SER A 22 5.36 -29.78 8.66
CA SER A 22 6.37 -30.81 8.46
C SER A 22 7.60 -30.09 7.91
N CYS A 23 8.67 -30.03 8.69
CA CYS A 23 10.01 -29.66 8.23
C CYS A 23 10.51 -30.70 7.20
N ALA A 24 9.86 -30.79 6.04
CA ALA A 24 10.48 -31.32 4.87
C ALA A 24 11.58 -30.34 4.45
N THR A 25 12.76 -30.86 4.19
CA THR A 25 13.88 -30.15 3.58
C THR A 25 13.54 -29.80 2.12
N ALA A 26 12.54 -28.95 1.92
CA ALA A 26 12.30 -28.31 0.65
C ALA A 26 13.34 -27.17 0.55
N ASN A 27 14.34 -27.40 -0.30
CA ASN A 27 15.37 -26.43 -0.64
C ASN A 27 14.85 -25.65 -1.84
N ALA A 28 14.92 -24.31 -1.81
CA ALA A 28 14.69 -23.43 -2.97
C ALA A 28 15.25 -24.09 -4.23
N ALA A 29 14.37 -24.51 -5.13
CA ALA A 29 14.70 -25.46 -6.18
C ALA A 29 15.19 -24.74 -7.43
N ASN A 30 16.50 -24.76 -7.66
CA ASN A 30 17.01 -24.71 -9.03
C ASN A 30 16.48 -25.97 -9.74
N ILE A 31 15.37 -25.84 -10.47
CA ILE A 31 14.78 -26.95 -11.24
C ILE A 31 15.79 -27.44 -12.29
N TYR A 32 16.50 -26.50 -12.91
CA TYR A 32 17.50 -26.81 -13.94
C TYR A 32 18.57 -25.72 -14.04
N SER A 33 19.82 -26.11 -14.20
CA SER A 33 20.92 -25.17 -14.46
C SER A 33 21.97 -25.79 -15.37
N SER A 34 22.15 -25.21 -16.55
CA SER A 34 23.29 -25.43 -17.46
C SER A 34 24.06 -24.12 -17.70
N GLU A 35 25.08 -24.17 -18.55
CA GLU A 35 25.82 -22.96 -18.99
C GLU A 35 24.90 -21.94 -19.65
N ASP A 36 23.96 -22.42 -20.47
CA ASP A 36 23.07 -21.59 -21.29
C ASP A 36 21.67 -21.37 -20.70
N VAL A 37 21.15 -22.27 -19.86
CA VAL A 37 19.76 -22.16 -19.37
C VAL A 37 19.73 -22.33 -17.86
N LYS A 38 19.08 -21.40 -17.16
CA LYS A 38 18.81 -21.47 -15.73
C LYS A 38 17.31 -21.34 -15.50
N ILE A 39 16.73 -22.29 -14.77
CA ILE A 39 15.32 -22.30 -14.41
C ILE A 39 15.22 -22.40 -12.90
N ARG A 40 14.45 -21.47 -12.33
CA ARG A 40 14.14 -21.41 -10.90
C ARG A 40 12.64 -21.37 -10.71
N PHE A 41 12.17 -22.08 -9.70
CA PHE A 41 10.79 -21.99 -9.25
C PHE A 41 10.78 -22.03 -7.73
N ASP A 42 10.42 -20.91 -7.12
CA ASP A 42 10.39 -20.73 -5.68
C ASP A 42 8.93 -20.63 -5.22
N ASN A 43 8.59 -21.28 -4.11
CA ASN A 43 7.29 -21.15 -3.45
C ASN A 43 7.50 -20.61 -2.04
N THR A 44 6.80 -19.53 -1.71
CA THR A 44 6.75 -18.99 -0.36
C THR A 44 5.35 -19.18 0.20
N VAL A 45 5.26 -19.90 1.32
CA VAL A 45 4.02 -20.02 2.10
C VAL A 45 4.14 -19.15 3.33
N LYS A 46 3.11 -18.34 3.59
CA LYS A 46 3.00 -17.49 4.78
C LYS A 46 1.67 -17.74 5.48
N TYR A 47 1.71 -17.79 6.80
CA TYR A 47 0.54 -17.68 7.65
C TYR A 47 0.62 -16.36 8.41
N SER A 48 -0.49 -15.65 8.53
CA SER A 48 -0.62 -14.47 9.37
C SER A 48 -1.98 -14.37 10.04
N ALA A 49 -2.00 -13.76 11.22
CA ALA A 49 -3.23 -13.44 11.93
C ALA A 49 -3.12 -12.05 12.55
N ALA A 50 -4.24 -11.36 12.70
CA ALA A 50 -4.32 -10.08 13.39
C ALA A 50 -5.47 -10.09 14.40
N TYR A 51 -5.24 -9.45 15.55
CA TYR A 51 -6.17 -9.44 16.68
C TYR A 51 -6.41 -8.00 17.17
N ARG A 52 -7.66 -7.53 17.10
CA ARG A 52 -8.13 -6.22 17.60
C ARG A 52 -8.10 -6.18 19.13
N LEU A 53 -7.53 -5.13 19.70
CA LEU A 53 -7.33 -5.00 21.16
C LEU A 53 -8.39 -4.16 21.86
N LYS A 54 -8.92 -3.14 21.19
CA LYS A 54 -9.86 -2.17 21.74
C LYS A 54 -11.29 -2.50 21.33
N SER A 55 -12.24 -2.07 22.15
CA SER A 55 -13.66 -2.09 21.77
C SER A 55 -13.91 -0.99 20.75
N GLN A 56 -14.98 -1.15 19.95
CA GLN A 56 -15.47 -0.10 19.07
C GLN A 56 -15.71 1.19 19.85
N SER A 57 -15.24 2.33 19.34
CA SER A 57 -15.53 3.64 19.90
C SER A 57 -16.90 4.13 19.45
N SER A 58 -17.63 4.78 20.35
CA SER A 58 -18.88 5.48 20.01
C SER A 58 -18.67 6.65 19.07
N ASP A 59 -17.50 7.29 19.13
CA ASP A 59 -17.18 8.49 18.34
C ASP A 59 -16.89 8.10 16.88
N LEU A 60 -16.45 6.85 16.67
CA LEU A 60 -16.15 6.26 15.36
C LEU A 60 -17.23 5.28 14.86
N THR A 61 -18.39 5.22 15.53
CA THR A 61 -19.53 4.39 15.12
C THR A 61 -20.85 5.17 15.04
N ASN A 62 -20.94 6.34 15.71
CA ASN A 62 -22.06 7.27 15.56
C ASN A 62 -21.73 8.33 14.51
N THR A 63 -21.56 7.90 13.27
CA THR A 63 -21.05 8.74 12.18
C THR A 63 -22.15 9.26 11.27
N PHE A 64 -21.79 10.23 10.43
CA PHE A 64 -22.64 10.70 9.35
C PHE A 64 -22.90 9.57 8.34
N LEU A 65 -24.17 9.34 8.00
CA LEU A 65 -24.65 8.46 6.92
C LEU A 65 -24.16 6.99 6.90
N ASN A 66 -23.86 6.29 8.01
CA ASN A 66 -23.44 4.87 8.01
C ASN A 66 -22.47 4.49 6.84
N ILE A 67 -21.56 5.41 6.51
CA ILE A 67 -20.62 5.26 5.39
C ILE A 67 -19.17 5.29 5.88
N LEU A 68 -18.95 5.27 7.20
CA LEU A 68 -17.64 5.42 7.85
C LEU A 68 -17.40 4.38 8.96
N ASP A 69 -18.37 3.48 9.20
CA ASP A 69 -18.45 2.71 10.43
C ASP A 69 -18.51 1.20 10.22
N ASP A 70 -18.71 0.68 9.00
CA ASP A 70 -18.78 -0.78 8.81
C ASP A 70 -17.43 -1.44 9.15
N GLY A 71 -16.30 -0.82 8.81
CA GLY A 71 -14.97 -1.32 9.22
C GLY A 71 -14.79 -1.39 10.75
N ASN A 72 -15.59 -0.64 11.51
CA ASN A 72 -15.65 -0.74 12.97
C ASN A 72 -16.66 -1.77 13.44
N ARG A 73 -17.91 -1.67 12.98
CA ARG A 73 -19.05 -2.47 13.42
C ARG A 73 -18.90 -3.95 13.07
N ASN A 74 -18.23 -4.26 11.95
CA ASN A 74 -18.01 -5.63 11.51
C ASN A 74 -17.04 -6.43 12.40
N PHE A 75 -16.32 -5.77 13.33
CA PHE A 75 -15.29 -6.41 14.13
C PHE A 75 -15.36 -6.01 15.61
N ASP A 76 -15.67 -6.97 16.47
CA ASP A 76 -15.46 -6.89 17.91
C ASP A 76 -13.98 -7.09 18.27
N ARG A 77 -13.66 -6.99 19.58
CA ARG A 77 -12.35 -7.45 20.07
C ARG A 77 -12.18 -8.92 19.73
N GLY A 78 -11.18 -9.24 18.94
CA GLY A 78 -11.03 -10.59 18.43
C GLY A 78 -10.10 -10.65 17.22
N LEU A 79 -10.17 -11.79 16.52
CA LEU A 79 -9.45 -11.97 15.27
C LEU A 79 -10.10 -11.15 14.17
N VAL A 80 -9.30 -10.31 13.51
CA VAL A 80 -9.71 -9.50 12.35
C VAL A 80 -9.07 -9.98 11.04
N SER A 81 -8.11 -10.91 11.16
CA SER A 81 -7.52 -11.63 10.03
C SER A 81 -6.98 -12.98 10.50
N ASN A 82 -7.15 -14.02 9.69
CA ASN A 82 -6.60 -15.37 9.86
C ASN A 82 -6.29 -15.97 8.48
N ARG A 83 -5.13 -15.61 7.94
CA ARG A 83 -4.79 -15.70 6.51
C ARG A 83 -3.64 -16.66 6.22
N VAL A 84 -3.76 -17.39 5.13
CA VAL A 84 -2.68 -18.13 4.47
C VAL A 84 -2.42 -17.50 3.11
N ASP A 85 -1.16 -17.21 2.80
CA ASP A 85 -0.70 -16.73 1.50
C ASP A 85 0.23 -17.77 0.84
N LEU A 86 0.14 -17.87 -0.48
CA LEU A 86 1.07 -18.57 -1.36
C LEU A 86 1.61 -17.58 -2.40
N LEU A 87 2.93 -17.43 -2.46
CA LEU A 87 3.63 -16.72 -3.53
C LEU A 87 4.44 -17.74 -4.33
N SER A 88 4.23 -17.78 -5.65
CA SER A 88 5.00 -18.59 -6.59
C SER A 88 5.80 -17.69 -7.52
N GLU A 89 7.10 -17.97 -7.68
CA GLU A 89 7.99 -17.22 -8.56
C GLU A 89 8.72 -18.16 -9.51
N PHE A 90 8.55 -17.94 -10.81
CA PHE A 90 9.21 -18.67 -11.88
C PHE A 90 10.15 -17.74 -12.65
N ASP A 91 11.41 -18.15 -12.80
CA ASP A 91 12.38 -17.49 -13.65
C ASP A 91 13.00 -18.48 -14.65
N LEU A 92 13.04 -18.08 -15.91
CA LEU A 92 13.82 -18.73 -16.96
C LEU A 92 14.82 -17.73 -17.53
N VAL A 93 16.11 -18.08 -17.49
CA VAL A 93 17.20 -17.26 -18.04
C VAL A 93 17.95 -18.05 -19.09
N TYR A 94 18.03 -17.49 -20.30
CA TYR A 94 18.78 -18.02 -21.44
C TYR A 94 20.01 -17.15 -21.75
N LYS A 95 21.17 -17.81 -21.84
CA LYS A 95 22.50 -17.25 -22.14
C LYS A 95 22.88 -16.05 -21.28
N ASN A 96 22.31 -15.97 -20.08
CA ASN A 96 22.42 -14.81 -19.18
C ASN A 96 22.03 -13.47 -19.84
N ARG A 97 21.25 -13.49 -20.94
CA ARG A 97 20.94 -12.30 -21.75
C ARG A 97 19.44 -12.07 -21.93
N MET A 98 18.65 -13.12 -22.00
CA MET A 98 17.21 -12.99 -22.16
C MET A 98 16.48 -13.99 -21.27
N GLY A 99 15.22 -13.72 -20.97
CA GLY A 99 14.46 -14.61 -20.11
C GLY A 99 13.05 -14.13 -19.85
N ILE A 100 12.36 -14.91 -19.02
CA ILE A 100 10.99 -14.67 -18.60
C ILE A 100 10.98 -14.74 -17.08
N ARG A 101 10.25 -13.81 -16.45
CA ARG A 101 9.88 -13.88 -15.04
C ARG A 101 8.36 -13.87 -14.95
N VAL A 102 7.82 -14.81 -14.20
CA VAL A 102 6.39 -14.88 -13.86
C VAL A 102 6.27 -15.07 -12.36
N SER A 103 5.49 -14.25 -11.68
CA SER A 103 5.15 -14.43 -10.27
C SER A 103 3.66 -14.29 -10.07
N GLY A 104 3.12 -15.00 -9.08
CA GLY A 104 1.71 -14.95 -8.73
C GLY A 104 1.51 -15.18 -7.25
N ALA A 105 0.51 -14.53 -6.69
CA ALA A 105 0.12 -14.65 -5.30
C ALA A 105 -1.31 -15.19 -5.21
N ALA A 106 -1.59 -15.98 -4.18
CA ALA A 106 -2.94 -16.40 -3.83
C ALA A 106 -3.09 -16.38 -2.31
N TRP A 107 -4.29 -16.09 -1.82
CA TRP A 107 -4.56 -16.05 -0.40
C TRP A 107 -5.94 -16.57 -0.02
N TYR A 108 -6.07 -16.91 1.26
CA TYR A 108 -7.33 -17.24 1.90
C TYR A 108 -7.31 -16.77 3.36
N ASP A 109 -8.20 -15.86 3.72
CA ASP A 109 -8.44 -15.37 5.07
C ASP A 109 -9.80 -15.84 5.58
N ASP A 110 -9.79 -16.70 6.60
CA ASP A 110 -11.00 -17.32 7.15
C ASP A 110 -11.97 -16.28 7.75
N VAL A 111 -11.46 -15.16 8.29
CA VAL A 111 -12.29 -14.13 8.96
C VAL A 111 -13.27 -13.48 7.97
N TYR A 112 -12.81 -13.17 6.77
CA TYR A 112 -13.66 -12.58 5.72
C TYR A 112 -14.53 -13.62 5.01
N ASN A 113 -14.28 -14.91 5.19
CA ASN A 113 -15.07 -15.99 4.59
C ASN A 113 -16.23 -16.49 5.46
N GLN A 114 -16.41 -15.90 6.65
CA GLN A 114 -17.49 -16.18 7.60
C GLN A 114 -18.39 -14.95 7.82
N GLY A 115 -19.29 -15.02 8.80
CA GLY A 115 -20.09 -13.86 9.21
C GLY A 115 -19.26 -12.84 10.01
N ASN A 116 -19.75 -11.61 10.10
CA ASN A 116 -19.13 -10.52 10.84
C ASN A 116 -19.98 -10.11 12.06
N ASP A 117 -19.47 -9.18 12.86
CA ASP A 117 -20.06 -8.81 14.15
C ASP A 117 -21.15 -7.73 14.06
N ASN A 118 -21.41 -7.14 12.89
CA ASN A 118 -22.46 -6.13 12.73
C ASN A 118 -23.84 -6.81 12.65
N ASP A 119 -24.70 -6.62 13.64
CA ASP A 119 -26.00 -7.29 13.75
C ASP A 119 -27.20 -6.40 13.41
N SER A 120 -26.96 -5.20 12.87
CA SER A 120 -27.99 -4.19 12.61
C SER A 120 -28.09 -3.83 11.12
N ASP A 121 -29.15 -4.26 10.46
CA ASP A 121 -29.46 -3.87 9.07
C ASP A 121 -29.63 -2.34 8.89
N ALA A 122 -29.94 -1.62 9.96
CA ALA A 122 -30.03 -0.15 9.95
C ALA A 122 -28.68 0.55 10.05
N ALA A 123 -27.59 -0.21 10.25
CA ALA A 123 -26.24 0.28 10.49
C ALA A 123 -25.20 -0.35 9.55
N VAL A 124 -25.65 -0.92 8.43
CA VAL A 124 -24.77 -1.41 7.35
C VAL A 124 -24.94 -0.53 6.11
N ASN A 125 -23.86 -0.32 5.38
CA ASN A 125 -23.89 0.34 4.08
C ASN A 125 -24.40 -0.60 2.98
N THR A 126 -24.04 -1.88 3.07
CA THR A 126 -24.30 -2.89 2.04
C THR A 126 -25.79 -3.21 1.89
N THR A 127 -26.23 -3.43 0.66
CA THR A 127 -27.59 -3.90 0.33
C THR A 127 -27.61 -5.26 -0.38
N SER A 128 -26.49 -5.69 -0.96
CA SER A 128 -26.36 -7.00 -1.61
C SER A 128 -26.45 -8.16 -0.61
N VAL A 129 -26.10 -7.89 0.65
CA VAL A 129 -26.13 -8.83 1.77
C VAL A 129 -26.78 -8.17 3.00
N PRO A 130 -27.44 -8.95 3.88
CA PRO A 130 -27.90 -8.45 5.18
C PRO A 130 -26.72 -8.22 6.12
N ALA A 131 -26.98 -7.57 7.25
CA ALA A 131 -26.02 -7.45 8.35
C ALA A 131 -25.49 -8.83 8.79
N GLY A 132 -24.26 -8.83 9.31
CA GLY A 132 -23.55 -10.04 9.72
C GLY A 132 -22.77 -10.70 8.59
N ARG A 133 -22.64 -10.05 7.42
CA ARG A 133 -21.98 -10.61 6.23
C ARG A 133 -21.14 -9.55 5.51
N PHE A 134 -20.02 -9.99 4.96
CA PHE A 134 -19.24 -9.22 4.00
C PHE A 134 -19.85 -9.36 2.59
N SER A 135 -19.83 -8.29 1.80
CA SER A 135 -20.19 -8.31 0.38
C SER A 135 -19.26 -9.23 -0.41
N ASP A 136 -19.68 -9.70 -1.59
CA ASP A 136 -18.87 -10.63 -2.37
C ASP A 136 -17.52 -10.02 -2.78
N ASP A 137 -17.48 -8.75 -3.15
CA ASP A 137 -16.23 -8.04 -3.50
C ASP A 137 -15.28 -7.91 -2.29
N THR A 138 -15.80 -7.57 -1.09
CA THR A 138 -14.99 -7.56 0.13
C THR A 138 -14.47 -8.97 0.46
N ARG A 139 -15.29 -10.01 0.25
CA ARG A 139 -14.88 -11.41 0.47
C ARG A 139 -13.81 -11.87 -0.50
N ASP A 140 -13.83 -11.41 -1.74
CA ASP A 140 -12.85 -11.78 -2.74
C ASP A 140 -11.52 -11.05 -2.45
N GLU A 141 -11.52 -9.71 -2.34
CA GLU A 141 -10.28 -8.93 -2.11
C GLU A 141 -9.63 -9.24 -0.75
N MET A 142 -10.39 -9.17 0.35
CA MET A 142 -9.83 -9.37 1.69
C MET A 142 -9.75 -10.84 2.08
N GLY A 143 -10.67 -11.66 1.56
CA GLY A 143 -10.89 -13.03 2.01
C GLY A 143 -10.29 -14.11 1.11
N ARG A 144 -10.33 -14.00 -0.22
CA ARG A 144 -9.83 -15.07 -1.10
C ARG A 144 -9.68 -14.62 -2.55
N ASP A 145 -8.44 -14.49 -2.98
CA ASP A 145 -8.13 -14.17 -4.37
C ASP A 145 -6.82 -14.81 -4.83
N ALA A 146 -6.57 -14.77 -6.13
CA ALA A 146 -5.30 -15.11 -6.76
C ALA A 146 -5.00 -14.16 -7.92
N GLU A 147 -3.78 -13.59 -7.90
CA GLU A 147 -3.34 -12.62 -8.89
C GLU A 147 -1.98 -12.96 -9.50
N ILE A 148 -1.77 -12.53 -10.74
CA ILE A 148 -0.45 -12.50 -11.38
C ILE A 148 0.19 -11.16 -11.07
N LEU A 149 1.37 -11.23 -10.45
CA LEU A 149 2.19 -10.08 -10.13
C LEU A 149 3.10 -9.76 -11.33
N ASP A 150 4.34 -10.25 -11.34
CA ASP A 150 5.23 -10.05 -12.48
C ASP A 150 4.87 -11.02 -13.61
N ALA A 151 4.88 -10.55 -14.85
CA ALA A 151 4.81 -11.38 -16.05
C ALA A 151 5.50 -10.64 -17.20
N PHE A 152 6.83 -10.77 -17.30
CA PHE A 152 7.60 -10.01 -18.28
C PHE A 152 8.73 -10.80 -18.92
N LEU A 153 9.05 -10.39 -20.15
CA LEU A 153 10.27 -10.76 -20.86
C LEU A 153 11.35 -9.72 -20.56
N PHE A 154 12.60 -10.17 -20.46
CA PHE A 154 13.74 -9.26 -20.40
C PHE A 154 14.80 -9.59 -21.44
N LEU A 155 15.52 -8.56 -21.87
CA LEU A 155 16.71 -8.63 -22.70
C LEU A 155 17.77 -7.69 -22.12
N LYS A 156 19.01 -8.17 -21.98
CA LYS A 156 20.16 -7.39 -21.56
C LYS A 156 21.41 -7.80 -22.33
N ASN A 157 22.36 -6.89 -22.45
CA ASN A 157 23.68 -7.20 -22.99
C ASN A 157 24.69 -7.54 -21.88
N ASP A 158 25.95 -7.63 -22.27
CA ASP A 158 27.05 -7.87 -21.35
C ASP A 158 27.19 -6.67 -20.38
N PRO A 159 27.15 -6.90 -19.03
CA PRO A 159 27.36 -5.85 -18.04
C PRO A 159 28.74 -5.18 -18.15
N TYR A 160 29.71 -5.81 -18.82
CA TYR A 160 31.05 -5.27 -19.05
C TYR A 160 31.21 -4.61 -20.43
N SER A 161 30.14 -4.51 -21.22
CA SER A 161 30.16 -3.75 -22.47
C SER A 161 30.38 -2.25 -22.19
N ASN A 162 30.74 -1.48 -23.23
CA ASN A 162 30.89 -0.03 -23.10
C ASN A 162 29.57 0.69 -22.79
N THR A 163 28.44 0.09 -23.14
CA THR A 163 27.10 0.65 -22.92
C THR A 163 26.15 -0.47 -22.49
N PRO A 164 26.23 -0.91 -21.22
CA PRO A 164 25.31 -1.90 -20.68
C PRO A 164 23.87 -1.41 -20.77
N TYR A 165 22.95 -2.29 -21.16
CA TYR A 165 21.53 -2.01 -21.20
C TYR A 165 20.68 -3.20 -20.76
N SER A 166 19.46 -2.89 -20.30
CA SER A 166 18.40 -3.86 -20.07
C SER A 166 17.07 -3.30 -20.56
N VAL A 167 16.29 -4.12 -21.24
CA VAL A 167 14.91 -3.85 -21.65
C VAL A 167 14.01 -4.89 -21.03
N ARG A 168 12.85 -4.47 -20.52
CA ARG A 168 11.78 -5.33 -20.00
C ARG A 168 10.48 -5.00 -20.70
N ALA A 169 9.67 -6.01 -21.01
CA ALA A 169 8.35 -5.84 -21.63
C ALA A 169 7.36 -6.84 -21.03
N GLY A 170 6.21 -6.34 -20.56
CA GLY A 170 5.17 -7.10 -19.87
C GLY A 170 4.82 -6.47 -18.52
N ARG A 171 4.10 -7.20 -17.67
CA ARG A 171 3.70 -6.73 -16.35
C ARG A 171 4.88 -6.75 -15.39
N HIS A 172 5.33 -5.58 -14.93
CA HIS A 172 6.44 -5.44 -13.98
C HIS A 172 6.39 -4.05 -13.33
N THR A 173 7.25 -3.81 -12.34
CA THR A 173 7.34 -2.48 -11.73
C THR A 173 8.61 -1.71 -12.12
N VAL A 174 8.46 -0.39 -12.20
CA VAL A 174 9.52 0.60 -12.33
C VAL A 174 9.37 1.54 -11.15
N VAL A 175 10.47 1.78 -10.42
CA VAL A 175 10.52 2.80 -9.37
C VAL A 175 11.75 3.67 -9.57
N TYR A 176 11.53 4.97 -9.67
CA TYR A 176 12.53 6.04 -9.70
C TYR A 176 12.35 6.93 -8.46
N GLY A 177 13.40 7.67 -8.12
CA GLY A 177 13.46 8.49 -6.91
C GLY A 177 14.23 7.82 -5.77
N GLU A 178 14.23 8.47 -4.62
CA GLU A 178 14.98 8.08 -3.41
C GLU A 178 14.04 7.92 -2.19
N SER A 179 12.73 7.85 -2.45
CA SER A 179 11.67 7.69 -1.45
C SER A 179 11.78 6.36 -0.69
N LEU A 180 11.69 6.39 0.64
CA LEU A 180 11.64 5.17 1.46
C LEU A 180 10.22 4.79 1.86
N PHE A 181 9.45 5.76 2.33
CA PHE A 181 8.10 5.62 2.86
C PHE A 181 7.11 6.51 2.09
N PHE A 182 7.50 7.75 1.78
CA PHE A 182 6.60 8.76 1.20
C PHE A 182 6.60 8.77 -0.34
N GLY A 183 6.50 7.60 -0.99
CA GLY A 183 6.52 7.57 -2.46
C GLY A 183 5.32 8.27 -3.12
N ALA A 184 4.17 8.35 -2.45
CA ALA A 184 3.03 9.16 -2.89
C ALA A 184 3.33 10.68 -2.86
N ASN A 185 4.31 11.11 -2.08
CA ASN A 185 4.83 12.48 -2.05
C ASN A 185 5.91 12.70 -3.12
N GLY A 186 6.73 11.68 -3.38
CA GLY A 186 7.82 11.74 -4.36
C GLY A 186 7.39 11.52 -5.81
N ILE A 187 8.39 11.40 -6.68
CA ILE A 187 8.26 11.06 -8.10
C ILE A 187 7.70 9.65 -8.30
N ALA A 188 7.89 8.78 -7.30
CA ALA A 188 7.44 7.39 -7.30
C ALA A 188 5.92 7.26 -7.48
N ASN A 189 5.14 8.26 -7.05
CA ASN A 189 3.68 8.33 -7.24
C ASN A 189 3.25 8.15 -8.71
N ALA A 190 4.06 8.61 -9.66
CA ALA A 190 3.71 8.56 -11.07
C ALA A 190 3.74 7.13 -11.65
N GLN A 191 4.49 6.20 -11.04
CA GLN A 191 5.04 5.05 -11.77
C GLN A 191 4.27 3.75 -11.56
N ALA A 192 3.56 3.59 -10.44
CA ALA A 192 2.85 2.35 -10.15
C ALA A 192 1.69 2.58 -9.17
N PRO A 193 0.59 1.82 -9.28
CA PRO A 193 -0.40 1.71 -8.22
C PRO A 193 0.22 1.07 -6.97
N ILE A 194 -0.43 1.29 -5.84
CA ILE A 194 0.02 0.83 -4.54
C ILE A 194 -1.05 -0.02 -3.86
N ASP A 195 -0.61 -0.90 -2.95
CA ASP A 195 -1.44 -1.72 -2.09
C ASP A 195 -1.52 -1.08 -0.69
N LEU A 196 -2.60 -0.33 -0.44
CA LEU A 196 -2.82 0.33 0.84
C LEU A 196 -3.23 -0.66 1.94
N ILE A 197 -3.86 -1.78 1.59
CA ILE A 197 -4.14 -2.87 2.54
C ILE A 197 -2.82 -3.34 3.15
N LYS A 198 -1.82 -3.61 2.31
CA LYS A 198 -0.49 -4.03 2.76
C LYS A 198 0.22 -2.93 3.56
N LEU A 199 0.14 -1.67 3.12
CA LEU A 199 0.73 -0.53 3.84
C LEU A 199 0.18 -0.42 5.28
N LEU A 200 -1.13 -0.58 5.46
CA LEU A 200 -1.79 -0.42 6.76
C LEU A 200 -1.66 -1.67 7.65
N SER A 201 -1.70 -2.87 7.06
CA SER A 201 -1.68 -4.14 7.81
C SER A 201 -0.28 -4.65 8.17
N VAL A 202 0.76 -4.18 7.47
CA VAL A 202 2.16 -4.57 7.70
C VAL A 202 2.97 -3.35 8.16
N PRO A 203 3.16 -3.17 9.48
CA PRO A 203 3.86 -2.00 10.01
C PRO A 203 5.29 -1.87 9.50
N GLY A 204 5.70 -0.64 9.20
CA GLY A 204 7.05 -0.33 8.71
C GLY A 204 7.30 -0.67 7.24
N SER A 205 6.27 -1.04 6.48
CA SER A 205 6.38 -1.29 5.03
C SER A 205 7.01 -0.09 4.30
N GLN A 206 8.01 -0.36 3.47
CA GLN A 206 8.59 0.65 2.58
C GLN A 206 7.72 0.81 1.34
N PHE A 207 7.77 1.99 0.71
CA PHE A 207 6.98 2.29 -0.49
C PHE A 207 7.22 1.26 -1.60
N LYS A 208 8.49 0.88 -1.83
CA LYS A 208 8.86 -0.11 -2.84
C LYS A 208 8.28 -1.52 -2.60
N GLU A 209 7.79 -1.80 -1.40
CA GLU A 209 7.23 -3.10 -1.03
C GLU A 209 5.72 -3.18 -1.25
N ILE A 210 5.05 -2.03 -1.42
CA ILE A 210 3.59 -1.93 -1.62
C ILE A 210 3.21 -1.62 -3.06
N ILE A 211 4.17 -1.31 -3.94
CA ILE A 211 3.91 -1.09 -5.36
C ILE A 211 3.37 -2.37 -6.03
N ARG A 212 2.41 -2.20 -6.93
CA ARG A 212 1.84 -3.28 -7.75
C ARG A 212 2.37 -3.18 -9.19
N PRO A 213 2.66 -4.31 -9.85
CA PRO A 213 3.20 -4.31 -11.20
C PRO A 213 2.11 -4.07 -12.25
N VAL A 214 2.45 -3.33 -13.31
CA VAL A 214 1.55 -3.01 -14.44
C VAL A 214 2.23 -3.32 -15.78
N GLY A 215 1.43 -3.53 -16.82
CA GLY A 215 1.86 -3.73 -18.21
C GLY A 215 2.62 -2.53 -18.77
N GLN A 216 3.93 -2.72 -19.00
CA GLN A 216 4.77 -1.66 -19.54
C GLN A 216 5.97 -2.20 -20.32
N VAL A 217 6.61 -1.30 -21.08
CA VAL A 217 7.98 -1.51 -21.59
C VAL A 217 8.90 -0.54 -20.87
N SER A 218 10.02 -1.03 -20.34
CA SER A 218 11.03 -0.18 -19.71
C SER A 218 12.43 -0.49 -20.22
N THR A 219 13.29 0.51 -20.20
CA THR A 219 14.71 0.41 -20.55
C THR A 219 15.56 1.11 -19.50
N GLN A 220 16.76 0.57 -19.29
CA GLN A 220 17.82 1.19 -18.52
C GLN A 220 19.12 1.04 -19.32
N ILE A 221 19.83 2.14 -19.53
CA ILE A 221 21.04 2.24 -20.34
C ILE A 221 22.11 2.97 -19.54
N GLN A 222 23.26 2.33 -19.34
CA GLN A 222 24.43 2.96 -18.76
C GLN A 222 25.26 3.60 -19.88
N LEU A 223 25.06 4.90 -20.11
CA LEU A 223 25.71 5.65 -21.20
C LEU A 223 27.23 5.81 -20.99
N THR A 224 27.64 6.03 -19.75
CA THR A 224 29.05 6.05 -19.30
C THR A 224 29.12 5.50 -17.87
N PRO A 225 30.29 5.19 -17.28
CA PRO A 225 30.37 4.73 -15.88
C PRO A 225 29.80 5.69 -14.82
N LYS A 226 29.44 6.92 -15.20
CA LYS A 226 28.90 7.95 -14.30
C LYS A 226 27.56 8.53 -14.75
N VAL A 227 26.99 8.03 -15.86
CA VAL A 227 25.77 8.57 -16.45
C VAL A 227 24.91 7.41 -16.90
N SER A 228 23.67 7.37 -16.43
CA SER A 228 22.66 6.40 -16.84
C SER A 228 21.35 7.08 -17.22
N PHE A 229 20.63 6.44 -18.12
CA PHE A 229 19.32 6.86 -18.59
C PHE A 229 18.35 5.70 -18.44
N GLY A 230 17.13 5.99 -18.00
CA GLY A 230 16.03 5.03 -17.97
C GLY A 230 14.79 5.66 -18.55
N ALA A 231 13.93 4.85 -19.15
CA ALA A 231 12.62 5.28 -19.59
C ALA A 231 11.63 4.13 -19.54
N TYR A 232 10.35 4.47 -19.44
CA TYR A 232 9.25 3.52 -19.52
C TYR A 232 8.05 4.13 -20.26
N TYR A 233 7.26 3.25 -20.85
CA TYR A 233 5.95 3.53 -21.42
C TYR A 233 4.98 2.48 -20.89
N GLN A 234 3.92 2.91 -20.23
CA GLN A 234 2.88 2.03 -19.68
C GLN A 234 1.71 1.99 -20.66
N PHE A 235 1.20 0.78 -20.87
CA PHE A 235 0.06 0.49 -21.73
C PHE A 235 -1.07 -0.22 -20.96
N GLU A 236 -0.95 -0.21 -19.64
CA GLU A 236 -1.91 -0.77 -18.68
C GLU A 236 -1.93 0.21 -17.50
N TRP A 237 -3.12 0.73 -17.19
CA TRP A 237 -3.41 1.44 -15.97
C TRP A 237 -4.07 0.48 -14.98
N ASP A 238 -3.85 0.71 -13.69
CA ASP A 238 -4.55 0.00 -12.62
C ASP A 238 -4.65 0.95 -11.41
N GLU A 239 -5.72 0.82 -10.65
CA GLU A 239 -6.02 1.65 -9.48
C GLU A 239 -5.18 1.23 -8.26
N ALA A 240 -5.06 2.13 -7.29
CA ALA A 240 -4.52 1.77 -6.00
C ALA A 240 -5.50 0.84 -5.29
N ARG A 241 -4.99 -0.27 -4.74
CA ARG A 241 -5.79 -1.20 -3.95
C ARG A 241 -6.06 -0.57 -2.59
N LEU A 242 -7.29 -0.11 -2.39
CA LEU A 242 -7.80 0.46 -1.14
C LEU A 242 -8.27 -0.66 -0.20
N PRO A 243 -8.36 -0.45 1.13
CA PRO A 243 -9.11 -1.35 1.99
C PRO A 243 -10.56 -1.48 1.50
N ALA A 244 -11.01 -2.71 1.27
CA ALA A 244 -12.39 -2.98 0.89
C ALA A 244 -13.39 -2.41 1.92
N SER A 245 -14.56 -1.99 1.44
CA SER A 245 -15.67 -1.49 2.26
C SER A 245 -16.03 -2.49 3.36
N GLY A 246 -16.21 -1.98 4.57
CA GLY A 246 -16.45 -2.79 5.76
C GLY A 246 -15.29 -3.67 6.24
N SER A 247 -14.09 -3.59 5.65
CA SER A 247 -12.91 -4.31 6.15
C SER A 247 -12.26 -3.60 7.34
N TYR A 248 -11.48 -4.33 8.16
CA TYR A 248 -11.03 -3.83 9.47
C TYR A 248 -10.24 -2.52 9.43
N LEU A 249 -9.47 -2.28 8.36
CA LEU A 249 -8.69 -1.05 8.21
C LEU A 249 -9.34 -0.04 7.26
N SER A 250 -10.58 -0.30 6.81
CA SER A 250 -11.38 0.68 6.06
C SER A 250 -12.12 1.61 7.01
N ASP A 251 -11.93 2.91 6.85
CA ASP A 251 -12.59 3.98 7.59
C ASP A 251 -13.64 4.72 6.75
N VAL A 252 -13.96 4.18 5.58
CA VAL A 252 -14.96 4.70 4.64
C VAL A 252 -15.52 3.58 3.77
N ASP A 253 -16.83 3.55 3.59
CA ASP A 253 -17.56 2.44 2.97
C ASP A 253 -18.00 2.73 1.52
N ILE A 254 -17.67 3.93 1.02
CA ILE A 254 -18.04 4.43 -0.31
C ILE A 254 -16.90 4.38 -1.34
N VAL A 255 -15.75 3.79 -0.99
CA VAL A 255 -14.60 3.56 -1.89
C VAL A 255 -14.00 2.17 -1.69
N GLY A 256 -13.28 1.68 -2.69
CA GLY A 256 -12.68 0.34 -2.67
C GLY A 256 -13.68 -0.78 -3.00
N ALA A 257 -13.18 -2.02 -3.01
CA ALA A 257 -14.00 -3.19 -3.29
C ALA A 257 -15.18 -3.30 -2.31
N GLY A 258 -16.38 -3.61 -2.82
CA GLY A 258 -17.59 -3.76 -1.99
C GLY A 258 -18.29 -2.47 -1.60
N ALA A 259 -17.82 -1.30 -2.06
CA ALA A 259 -18.54 -0.04 -1.90
C ALA A 259 -19.80 0.01 -2.78
N GLU A 260 -20.98 0.04 -2.16
CA GLU A 260 -22.24 -0.08 -2.90
C GLU A 260 -23.05 1.22 -2.94
N TRP A 261 -23.11 1.99 -1.83
CA TRP A 261 -24.02 3.12 -1.72
C TRP A 261 -23.45 4.29 -0.92
N LEU A 262 -23.72 5.52 -1.36
CA LEU A 262 -23.59 6.70 -0.49
C LEU A 262 -24.79 6.80 0.47
N VAL A 263 -25.99 6.51 -0.04
CA VAL A 263 -27.20 6.40 0.76
C VAL A 263 -27.82 5.04 0.43
N PRO A 264 -27.84 4.08 1.38
CA PRO A 264 -28.28 2.72 1.12
C PRO A 264 -29.62 2.64 0.39
N GLY A 265 -29.62 1.97 -0.77
CA GLY A 265 -30.79 1.76 -1.63
C GLY A 265 -31.28 3.00 -2.41
N ALA A 266 -30.63 4.15 -2.27
CA ALA A 266 -31.01 5.39 -2.95
C ALA A 266 -29.95 5.93 -3.91
N ILE A 267 -28.69 6.04 -3.47
CA ILE A 267 -27.59 6.61 -4.25
C ILE A 267 -26.47 5.57 -4.41
N PRO A 268 -26.43 4.82 -5.52
CA PRO A 268 -25.42 3.78 -5.71
C PRO A 268 -24.06 4.38 -6.03
N VAL A 269 -23.02 3.64 -5.68
CA VAL A 269 -21.62 3.92 -6.05
C VAL A 269 -21.34 3.35 -7.44
N ARG A 270 -20.59 4.11 -8.23
CA ARG A 270 -20.10 3.76 -9.57
C ARG A 270 -18.62 4.02 -9.63
N SER A 271 -17.85 2.98 -9.95
CA SER A 271 -16.41 3.14 -10.19
C SER A 271 -16.13 3.39 -11.67
N GLY A 272 -15.34 4.41 -11.96
CA GLY A 272 -14.78 4.65 -13.28
C GLY A 272 -13.38 4.03 -13.41
N GLU A 273 -12.79 4.15 -14.60
CA GLU A 273 -11.41 3.75 -14.88
C GLU A 273 -10.72 4.87 -15.66
N ALA A 274 -9.41 5.01 -15.50
CA ALA A 274 -8.60 5.86 -16.38
C ALA A 274 -8.13 5.06 -17.62
N SER A 275 -7.71 5.79 -18.65
CA SER A 275 -7.16 5.26 -19.88
C SER A 275 -5.87 4.47 -19.68
N ASP A 276 -5.71 3.36 -20.41
CA ASP A 276 -4.45 2.62 -20.47
C ASP A 276 -3.32 3.37 -21.19
N ASN A 277 -3.64 4.43 -21.95
CA ASN A 277 -2.71 5.14 -22.83
C ASN A 277 -2.31 6.51 -22.27
N GLY A 278 -1.09 6.95 -22.59
CA GLY A 278 -0.62 8.31 -22.25
C GLY A 278 0.33 8.37 -21.06
N GLN A 279 0.69 7.22 -20.50
CA GLN A 279 1.53 7.11 -19.31
C GLN A 279 2.97 6.75 -19.67
N PHE A 280 3.92 7.60 -19.30
CA PHE A 280 5.33 7.40 -19.59
C PHE A 280 6.21 8.21 -18.66
N GLY A 281 7.46 7.80 -18.53
CA GLY A 281 8.44 8.57 -17.76
C GLY A 281 9.86 8.24 -18.13
N ALA A 282 10.76 9.12 -17.72
CA ALA A 282 12.19 9.00 -17.94
C ALA A 282 12.97 9.44 -16.70
N GLN A 283 14.15 8.85 -16.54
CA GLN A 283 15.15 9.25 -15.57
C GLN A 283 16.50 9.46 -16.23
N PHE A 284 17.27 10.38 -15.65
CA PHE A 284 18.67 10.59 -15.97
C PHE A 284 19.45 10.70 -14.67
N ARG A 285 20.37 9.77 -14.41
CA ARG A 285 21.21 9.78 -13.21
C ARG A 285 22.66 10.06 -13.58
N PHE A 286 23.32 10.93 -12.83
CA PHE A 286 24.71 11.28 -13.08
C PHE A 286 25.52 11.57 -11.82
N ARG A 287 26.80 11.20 -11.84
CA ARG A 287 27.76 11.44 -10.75
C ARG A 287 28.86 12.43 -11.19
N PRO A 288 28.75 13.73 -10.88
CA PRO A 288 29.74 14.71 -11.31
C PRO A 288 31.06 14.56 -10.54
N GLY A 289 32.19 14.74 -11.24
CA GLY A 289 33.51 14.76 -10.62
C GLY A 289 33.94 13.42 -10.00
N LYS A 290 34.58 13.48 -8.83
CA LYS A 290 35.07 12.31 -8.07
C LYS A 290 34.31 12.07 -6.76
N GLY A 291 33.40 12.98 -6.37
CA GLY A 291 32.66 12.92 -5.12
C GLY A 291 31.57 11.84 -5.11
N SER A 292 31.13 11.42 -3.93
CA SER A 292 30.14 10.35 -3.73
C SER A 292 28.71 10.72 -4.12
N VAL A 293 28.43 11.99 -4.38
CA VAL A 293 27.07 12.48 -4.66
C VAL A 293 26.62 12.07 -6.05
N GLU A 294 25.53 11.32 -6.12
CA GLU A 294 24.79 11.02 -7.34
C GLU A 294 23.54 11.90 -7.40
N TYR A 295 23.24 12.42 -8.59
CA TYR A 295 22.04 13.22 -8.84
C TYR A 295 21.11 12.48 -9.79
N GLY A 296 19.80 12.59 -9.55
CA GLY A 296 18.75 12.13 -10.45
C GLY A 296 17.94 13.30 -10.99
N LEU A 297 17.52 13.20 -12.25
CA LEU A 297 16.52 14.04 -12.87
C LEU A 297 15.42 13.15 -13.43
N TYR A 298 14.17 13.56 -13.27
CA TYR A 298 13.00 12.75 -13.59
C TYR A 298 11.92 13.59 -14.27
N ALA A 299 11.19 12.96 -15.18
CA ALA A 299 9.95 13.51 -15.72
C ALA A 299 8.98 12.37 -16.03
N ALA A 300 7.69 12.58 -15.80
CA ALA A 300 6.65 11.62 -16.14
C ALA A 300 5.31 12.31 -16.44
N GLN A 301 4.48 11.63 -17.23
CA GLN A 301 3.05 11.87 -17.36
C GLN A 301 2.33 10.58 -16.94
N TYR A 302 1.31 10.71 -16.10
CA TYR A 302 0.60 9.57 -15.51
C TYR A 302 -0.86 9.91 -15.27
N HIS A 303 -1.68 8.89 -15.01
CA HIS A 303 -3.03 9.09 -14.49
C HIS A 303 -3.05 8.74 -13.01
N ASP A 304 -3.78 9.48 -12.19
CA ASP A 304 -3.88 9.23 -10.77
C ASP A 304 -4.41 7.81 -10.51
N LYS A 305 -3.96 7.22 -9.41
CA LYS A 305 -4.33 5.87 -8.97
C LYS A 305 -5.31 5.91 -7.80
N LEU A 306 -5.62 7.10 -7.28
CA LEU A 306 -6.64 7.32 -6.26
C LEU A 306 -7.84 8.05 -6.87
N PRO A 307 -9.07 7.65 -6.51
CA PRO A 307 -10.26 8.26 -7.06
C PRO A 307 -10.55 9.63 -6.43
N GLN A 308 -11.11 10.54 -7.23
CA GLN A 308 -11.90 11.68 -6.77
C GLN A 308 -13.38 11.29 -6.77
N LEU A 309 -14.18 11.87 -5.88
CA LEU A 309 -15.58 11.54 -5.72
C LEU A 309 -16.47 12.70 -6.12
N TYR A 310 -17.56 12.43 -6.85
CA TYR A 310 -18.59 13.43 -7.10
C TYR A 310 -19.99 12.79 -7.16
N LEU A 311 -20.99 13.53 -6.70
CA LEU A 311 -22.40 13.14 -6.76
C LEU A 311 -23.01 13.64 -8.08
N ASP A 312 -23.39 12.72 -8.96
CA ASP A 312 -24.22 13.01 -10.12
C ASP A 312 -25.67 13.17 -9.66
N VAL A 313 -26.13 14.42 -9.55
CA VAL A 313 -27.49 14.72 -9.06
C VAL A 313 -28.58 14.37 -10.06
N THR A 314 -28.24 14.17 -11.33
CA THR A 314 -29.22 13.83 -12.36
C THR A 314 -29.55 12.34 -12.33
N ASN A 315 -28.51 11.50 -12.24
CA ASN A 315 -28.65 10.04 -12.16
C ASN A 315 -28.80 9.52 -10.73
N ASN A 316 -28.57 10.39 -9.74
CA ASN A 316 -28.57 10.08 -8.32
C ASN A 316 -27.52 9.02 -7.98
N GLU A 317 -26.29 9.18 -8.48
CA GLU A 317 -25.18 8.22 -8.32
C GLU A 317 -23.93 8.91 -7.78
N LEU A 318 -23.19 8.23 -6.88
CA LEU A 318 -21.86 8.65 -6.46
C LEU A 318 -20.83 8.02 -7.40
N ASN A 319 -20.02 8.84 -8.08
CA ASN A 319 -19.07 8.37 -9.08
C ASN A 319 -17.63 8.54 -8.58
N HIS A 320 -16.79 7.53 -8.86
CA HIS A 320 -15.34 7.59 -8.70
C HIS A 320 -14.72 8.00 -10.04
N LEU A 321 -13.88 9.04 -9.99
CA LEU A 321 -13.21 9.61 -11.15
C LEU A 321 -11.69 9.56 -10.95
N TYR A 322 -10.99 8.95 -11.91
CA TYR A 322 -9.53 8.91 -11.91
C TYR A 322 -8.97 9.97 -12.86
N ILE A 323 -8.05 10.79 -12.36
CA ILE A 323 -7.61 11.99 -13.08
C ILE A 323 -6.50 11.64 -14.05
N GLU A 324 -6.68 12.01 -15.31
CA GLU A 324 -5.73 11.69 -16.38
C GLU A 324 -4.71 12.82 -16.61
N ASP A 325 -3.64 12.51 -17.34
CA ASP A 325 -2.61 13.44 -17.81
C ASP A 325 -1.91 14.34 -16.76
N VAL A 326 -1.79 13.87 -15.52
CA VAL A 326 -0.98 14.52 -14.49
C VAL A 326 0.50 14.50 -14.91
N LYS A 327 1.15 15.67 -14.89
CA LYS A 327 2.57 15.81 -15.27
C LYS A 327 3.41 16.05 -14.06
N THR A 328 4.61 15.48 -14.03
CA THR A 328 5.56 15.72 -12.95
C THR A 328 7.00 15.78 -13.45
N ALA A 329 7.79 16.63 -12.80
CA ALA A 329 9.24 16.68 -12.98
C ALA A 329 9.89 16.73 -11.60
N GLY A 330 11.05 16.09 -11.46
CA GLY A 330 11.74 16.03 -10.18
C GLY A 330 13.24 15.93 -10.31
N ALA A 331 13.90 16.14 -9.19
CA ALA A 331 15.33 15.97 -9.02
C ALA A 331 15.62 15.32 -7.67
N SER A 332 16.70 14.56 -7.60
CA SER A 332 17.18 13.98 -6.35
C SER A 332 18.69 14.08 -6.23
N PHE A 333 19.15 13.88 -5.01
CA PHE A 333 20.54 13.53 -4.75
C PHE A 333 20.60 12.35 -3.78
N SER A 334 21.66 11.56 -3.87
CA SER A 334 22.02 10.57 -2.85
C SER A 334 23.52 10.61 -2.62
N THR A 335 23.93 10.46 -1.36
CA THR A 335 25.34 10.43 -0.96
C THR A 335 25.52 9.68 0.35
N VAL A 336 26.77 9.38 0.67
CA VAL A 336 27.18 8.90 1.98
C VAL A 336 27.66 10.09 2.83
N LEU A 337 27.15 10.21 4.06
CA LEU A 337 27.60 11.15 5.08
C LEU A 337 27.97 10.37 6.34
N GLY A 338 29.28 10.27 6.63
CA GLY A 338 29.78 9.37 7.67
C GLY A 338 29.43 7.92 7.32
N ASP A 339 28.66 7.28 8.19
CA ASP A 339 28.20 5.90 8.02
C ASP A 339 26.75 5.79 7.51
N ALA A 340 26.09 6.94 7.25
CA ALA A 340 24.71 6.99 6.76
C ALA A 340 24.65 7.27 5.25
N ASN A 341 23.76 6.57 4.55
CA ASN A 341 23.32 6.99 3.23
C ASN A 341 22.20 8.01 3.42
N VAL A 342 22.36 9.19 2.84
CA VAL A 342 21.37 10.27 2.89
C VAL A 342 20.97 10.62 1.48
N ALA A 343 19.67 10.75 1.25
CA ALA A 343 19.13 11.15 -0.03
C ALA A 343 18.05 12.22 0.15
N GLY A 344 17.95 13.11 -0.83
CA GLY A 344 16.89 14.12 -0.88
C GLY A 344 16.24 14.12 -2.25
N GLU A 345 14.96 14.44 -2.28
CA GLU A 345 14.16 14.47 -3.49
C GLU A 345 13.24 15.69 -3.49
N LEU A 346 13.04 16.26 -4.66
CA LEU A 346 12.15 17.38 -4.94
C LEU A 346 11.35 17.06 -6.20
N SER A 347 10.04 17.22 -6.17
CA SER A 347 9.19 17.06 -7.36
C SER A 347 8.11 18.12 -7.44
N TYR A 348 7.85 18.58 -8.66
CA TYR A 348 6.76 19.47 -9.01
C TYR A 348 5.70 18.69 -9.79
N ARG A 349 4.42 19.00 -9.58
CA ARG A 349 3.30 18.41 -10.32
C ARG A 349 2.44 19.51 -10.92
N TRP A 350 2.01 19.28 -12.15
CA TRP A 350 1.02 20.09 -12.86
C TRP A 350 -0.19 19.24 -13.16
N ASP A 351 -1.35 19.89 -13.26
CA ASP A 351 -2.62 19.25 -13.57
C ASP A 351 -2.97 18.12 -12.58
N ALA A 352 -2.52 18.24 -11.33
CA ALA A 352 -2.72 17.22 -10.30
C ALA A 352 -4.03 17.44 -9.55
N PRO A 353 -4.78 16.38 -9.20
CA PRO A 353 -5.89 16.53 -8.28
C PRO A 353 -5.40 17.01 -6.92
N LEU A 354 -6.15 17.93 -6.34
CA LEU A 354 -6.00 18.38 -4.97
C LEU A 354 -7.05 17.68 -4.11
N VAL A 355 -6.78 17.59 -2.81
CA VAL A 355 -7.70 16.97 -1.85
C VAL A 355 -9.01 17.77 -1.85
N SER A 356 -10.07 17.14 -2.35
CA SER A 356 -11.36 17.77 -2.60
C SER A 356 -12.45 17.10 -1.77
N ASP A 357 -13.43 17.89 -1.34
CA ASP A 357 -14.64 17.37 -0.73
C ASP A 357 -15.55 16.73 -1.78
N LEU A 358 -16.50 15.92 -1.31
CA LEU A 358 -17.57 15.43 -2.17
C LEU A 358 -18.41 16.60 -2.69
N VAL A 359 -18.40 16.85 -3.99
CA VAL A 359 -19.24 17.87 -4.62
C VAL A 359 -20.41 17.26 -5.38
N ALA A 360 -21.50 18.02 -5.45
CA ALA A 360 -22.64 17.70 -6.30
C ALA A 360 -22.49 18.36 -7.68
N ALA A 361 -22.63 17.58 -8.75
CA ALA A 361 -22.48 18.05 -10.12
C ALA A 361 -23.62 17.53 -11.02
N PRO A 362 -24.06 18.31 -12.04
CA PRO A 362 -25.06 17.86 -13.01
C PRO A 362 -24.49 16.78 -13.96
N GLU A 363 -25.39 16.04 -14.63
CA GLU A 363 -25.08 14.98 -15.62
C GLU A 363 -23.93 15.34 -16.57
N GLY A 364 -23.02 14.38 -16.79
CA GLY A 364 -21.90 14.53 -17.74
C GLY A 364 -20.69 15.28 -17.18
N ALA A 365 -20.67 15.57 -15.88
CA ALA A 365 -19.48 16.07 -15.20
C ALA A 365 -18.40 14.98 -15.10
N ASN A 366 -17.67 14.80 -16.20
CA ASN A 366 -16.63 13.79 -16.38
C ASN A 366 -15.22 14.33 -16.07
N GLY A 367 -15.12 15.47 -15.36
CA GLY A 367 -13.85 16.17 -15.11
C GLY A 367 -13.23 16.90 -16.32
N THR A 368 -13.86 16.88 -17.52
CA THR A 368 -13.30 17.58 -18.71
C THR A 368 -14.04 18.85 -19.11
N SER A 369 -15.37 18.92 -18.92
CA SER A 369 -16.16 20.13 -19.24
C SER A 369 -16.88 20.75 -18.05
N ASN A 370 -17.11 19.98 -16.98
CA ASN A 370 -17.61 20.44 -15.69
C ASN A 370 -16.69 19.83 -14.63
N GLN A 371 -15.71 20.60 -14.21
CA GLN A 371 -14.71 20.11 -13.30
C GLN A 371 -15.31 19.90 -11.90
N VAL A 372 -15.14 18.71 -11.32
CA VAL A 372 -15.80 18.28 -10.06
C VAL A 372 -14.84 18.15 -8.88
N HIS A 373 -13.57 18.44 -9.09
CA HIS A 373 -12.54 18.40 -8.05
C HIS A 373 -11.59 19.57 -8.28
N ALA A 374 -10.82 19.97 -7.28
CA ALA A 374 -9.81 20.99 -7.47
C ALA A 374 -8.61 20.40 -8.24
N ILE A 375 -8.18 21.06 -9.31
CA ILE A 375 -6.91 20.77 -10.00
C ILE A 375 -5.92 21.88 -9.71
N GLY A 376 -4.66 21.53 -9.53
CA GLY A 376 -3.64 22.54 -9.36
C GLY A 376 -2.22 22.06 -9.55
N GLU A 377 -1.33 22.92 -9.07
CA GLU A 377 0.10 22.72 -9.09
C GLU A 377 0.61 22.47 -7.66
N SER A 378 1.60 21.61 -7.50
CA SER A 378 2.13 21.27 -6.18
C SER A 378 3.64 21.02 -6.20
N LEU A 379 4.29 21.37 -5.10
CA LEU A 379 5.71 21.15 -4.85
C LEU A 379 5.86 20.21 -3.67
N HIS A 380 6.71 19.21 -3.83
CA HIS A 380 6.96 18.17 -2.85
C HIS A 380 8.46 18.04 -2.62
N ALA A 381 8.87 17.86 -1.37
CA ALA A 381 10.25 17.61 -0.99
C ALA A 381 10.33 16.53 0.07
N GLN A 382 11.42 15.77 0.10
CA GLN A 382 11.69 14.80 1.16
C GLN A 382 13.18 14.57 1.34
N LEU A 383 13.54 14.16 2.54
CA LEU A 383 14.90 13.81 2.95
C LEU A 383 14.85 12.46 3.67
N SER A 384 15.60 11.50 3.16
CA SER A 384 15.68 10.15 3.70
C SER A 384 17.10 9.82 4.18
N ALA A 385 17.17 8.93 5.17
CA ALA A 385 18.41 8.42 5.72
C ALA A 385 18.32 6.92 5.98
N ILE A 386 19.36 6.19 5.58
CA ILE A 386 19.60 4.80 5.91
C ILE A 386 20.92 4.74 6.68
N TYR A 387 20.87 4.31 7.93
CA TYR A 387 22.03 4.19 8.78
C TYR A 387 22.14 2.77 9.35
N LEU A 388 23.27 2.12 9.07
CA LEU A 388 23.63 0.83 9.65
C LEU A 388 24.57 1.08 10.82
N MET A 389 24.11 0.74 12.02
CA MET A 389 24.82 0.95 13.27
C MET A 389 25.61 -0.29 13.64
N SER A 390 26.86 -0.08 14.08
CA SER A 390 27.72 -1.11 14.63
C SER A 390 27.20 -1.65 15.97
N GLU A 391 27.76 -2.79 16.38
CA GLU A 391 27.51 -3.41 17.68
C GLU A 391 27.84 -2.47 18.85
N ASN A 392 27.08 -2.60 19.94
CA ASN A 392 27.35 -1.96 21.22
C ASN A 392 26.73 -2.81 22.36
N PRO A 393 26.82 -2.40 23.64
CA PRO A 393 26.26 -3.21 24.74
C PRO A 393 24.74 -3.47 24.71
N LEU A 394 23.98 -2.79 23.85
CA LEU A 394 22.52 -2.93 23.72
C LEU A 394 22.08 -3.82 22.54
N TRP A 395 22.91 -4.00 21.52
CA TRP A 395 22.60 -4.76 20.29
C TRP A 395 23.86 -5.20 19.53
N ASP A 396 23.75 -6.28 18.75
CA ASP A 396 24.84 -6.79 17.89
C ASP A 396 24.91 -6.06 16.53
N GLY A 397 23.85 -5.32 16.21
CA GLY A 397 23.77 -4.40 15.07
C GLY A 397 22.42 -3.69 15.12
N ALA A 398 22.28 -2.57 14.43
CA ALA A 398 20.97 -1.96 14.25
C ALA A 398 20.84 -1.28 12.89
N GLU A 399 19.62 -1.22 12.38
CA GLU A 399 19.29 -0.47 11.17
C GLU A 399 18.34 0.68 11.54
N PHE A 400 18.62 1.86 11.01
CA PHE A 400 17.71 2.99 11.03
C PHE A 400 17.35 3.39 9.61
N LEU A 401 16.06 3.41 9.31
CA LEU A 401 15.47 4.01 8.12
C LEU A 401 14.63 5.19 8.58
N GLY A 402 14.84 6.37 8.02
CA GLY A 402 14.05 7.54 8.36
C GLY A 402 13.78 8.40 7.15
N GLU A 403 12.61 9.02 7.11
CA GLU A 403 12.25 9.98 6.08
C GLU A 403 11.39 11.09 6.67
N VAL A 404 11.68 12.32 6.26
CA VAL A 404 10.83 13.48 6.49
C VAL A 404 10.38 13.97 5.12
N ALA A 405 9.09 14.17 4.95
CA ALA A 405 8.49 14.64 3.73
C ALA A 405 7.65 15.90 3.99
N TRP A 406 7.60 16.76 2.98
CA TRP A 406 6.84 17.99 2.96
C TRP A 406 6.21 18.18 1.59
N ASN A 407 5.01 18.76 1.57
CA ASN A 407 4.37 19.20 0.35
C ASN A 407 3.67 20.54 0.53
N THR A 408 3.49 21.24 -0.57
CA THR A 408 2.73 22.48 -0.63
C THR A 408 1.98 22.58 -1.96
N ARG A 409 0.75 23.08 -1.88
CA ARG A 409 0.01 23.52 -3.06
C ARG A 409 0.58 24.84 -3.53
N MET A 410 0.93 24.92 -4.80
CA MET A 410 1.51 26.11 -5.42
C MET A 410 0.40 27.02 -5.95
N ASP A 411 -0.52 26.44 -6.72
CA ASP A 411 -1.65 27.14 -7.34
C ASP A 411 -2.86 26.21 -7.46
N ILE A 412 -4.05 26.79 -7.63
CA ILE A 412 -5.26 26.05 -8.04
C ILE A 412 -5.64 26.58 -9.40
N THR A 413 -5.53 25.73 -10.41
CA THR A 413 -5.73 26.12 -11.81
C THR A 413 -7.17 25.93 -12.26
N ASP A 414 -7.94 25.05 -11.59
CA ASP A 414 -9.35 24.83 -11.88
C ASP A 414 -10.16 24.40 -10.64
N ASN A 415 -11.43 24.81 -10.61
CA ASN A 415 -12.44 24.54 -9.57
C ASN A 415 -11.94 24.66 -8.11
N PRO A 416 -11.49 25.84 -7.66
CA PRO A 416 -11.00 26.05 -6.29
C PRO A 416 -12.06 25.85 -5.20
N GLU A 417 -13.34 25.89 -5.55
CA GLU A 417 -14.45 25.72 -4.60
C GLU A 417 -14.60 24.27 -4.14
N ALA A 418 -14.08 23.29 -4.90
CA ALA A 418 -14.10 21.88 -4.52
C ALA A 418 -13.00 21.48 -3.53
N LEU A 419 -11.99 22.33 -3.32
CA LEU A 419 -10.92 22.05 -2.36
C LEU A 419 -11.51 21.87 -0.96
N ASP A 420 -11.14 20.79 -0.28
CA ASP A 420 -11.57 20.57 1.11
C ASP A 420 -11.12 21.78 1.97
N PRO A 421 -12.07 22.41 2.70
CA PRO A 421 -11.83 23.65 3.43
C PRO A 421 -10.96 23.46 4.68
N ASN A 422 -10.85 22.24 5.19
CA ASN A 422 -10.01 21.87 6.32
C ASN A 422 -8.56 21.61 5.91
N THR A 423 -8.27 21.40 4.63
CA THR A 423 -6.88 21.29 4.14
C THR A 423 -6.08 22.57 4.37
N THR A 424 -4.79 22.41 4.65
CA THR A 424 -3.84 23.51 4.69
C THR A 424 -3.01 23.56 3.41
N LYS A 425 -2.46 24.74 3.09
CA LYS A 425 -1.62 24.88 1.90
C LYS A 425 -0.40 23.97 1.91
N SER A 426 0.15 23.66 3.08
CA SER A 426 1.38 22.84 3.20
C SER A 426 1.30 21.89 4.37
N ALA A 427 1.84 20.69 4.21
CA ALA A 427 1.91 19.69 5.27
C ALA A 427 3.29 19.03 5.33
N ALA A 428 3.66 18.50 6.50
CA ALA A 428 4.88 17.75 6.71
C ALA A 428 4.67 16.55 7.64
N ALA A 429 5.36 15.46 7.32
CA ALA A 429 5.29 14.20 8.02
C ALA A 429 6.67 13.56 8.16
N LEU A 430 6.78 12.69 9.14
CA LEU A 430 7.96 11.94 9.52
C LEU A 430 7.57 10.47 9.57
N ARG A 431 8.39 9.59 8.99
CA ARG A 431 8.30 8.15 9.25
C ARG A 431 9.69 7.59 9.47
N TYR A 432 9.85 6.75 10.49
CA TYR A 432 11.09 6.00 10.70
C TYR A 432 10.83 4.57 11.17
N LEU A 433 11.83 3.73 10.93
CA LEU A 433 11.94 2.36 11.40
C LEU A 433 13.33 2.16 12.00
N PHE A 434 13.38 1.85 13.29
CA PHE A 434 14.61 1.48 13.99
C PHE A 434 14.55 0.01 14.37
N THR A 435 15.56 -0.77 13.97
CA THR A 435 15.56 -2.23 14.14
C THR A 435 16.88 -2.70 14.74
N PRO A 436 16.99 -2.77 16.08
CA PRO A 436 18.03 -3.54 16.76
C PRO A 436 18.00 -5.01 16.35
N GLN A 437 19.19 -5.60 16.25
CA GLN A 437 19.41 -6.99 15.84
C GLN A 437 20.27 -7.71 16.87
N TYR A 438 19.93 -8.98 17.09
CA TYR A 438 20.61 -9.89 18.01
C TYR A 438 20.90 -11.19 17.26
N PHE A 439 22.17 -11.46 17.02
CA PHE A 439 22.59 -12.59 16.19
C PHE A 439 22.90 -13.81 17.04
N GLN A 440 22.51 -14.99 16.56
CA GLN A 440 22.84 -16.27 17.18
C GLN A 440 22.46 -16.35 18.67
N VAL A 441 21.33 -15.76 19.08
CA VAL A 441 20.82 -15.86 20.45
C VAL A 441 20.57 -17.32 20.87
N ALA A 442 20.34 -18.18 19.88
CA ALA A 442 20.44 -19.63 19.95
C ALA A 442 20.99 -20.17 18.61
N PRO A 443 21.43 -21.44 18.52
CA PRO A 443 22.00 -21.98 17.30
C PRO A 443 21.08 -21.83 16.07
N GLY A 444 21.50 -20.98 15.13
CA GLY A 444 20.75 -20.68 13.92
C GLY A 444 19.50 -19.82 14.13
N LEU A 445 19.36 -19.13 15.27
CA LEU A 445 18.27 -18.20 15.56
C LEU A 445 18.81 -16.78 15.72
N ASP A 446 18.36 -15.89 14.86
CA ASP A 446 18.60 -14.44 14.96
C ASP A 446 17.27 -13.75 15.33
N LEU A 447 17.32 -12.69 16.14
CA LEU A 447 16.16 -11.89 16.53
C LEU A 447 16.34 -10.44 16.10
N SER A 448 15.23 -9.75 15.83
CA SER A 448 15.23 -8.29 15.67
C SER A 448 14.01 -7.64 16.28
N LEU A 449 14.15 -6.39 16.71
CA LEU A 449 13.12 -5.63 17.41
C LEU A 449 12.71 -4.39 16.59
N PRO A 450 11.91 -4.50 15.51
CA PRO A 450 11.50 -3.34 14.74
C PRO A 450 10.63 -2.39 15.58
N ILE A 451 10.97 -1.09 15.54
CA ILE A 451 10.25 0.01 16.17
C ILE A 451 9.93 1.04 15.09
N GLY A 452 8.66 1.16 14.71
CA GLY A 452 8.21 2.07 13.67
C GLY A 452 7.40 3.22 14.23
N VAL A 453 7.58 4.43 13.70
CA VAL A 453 6.73 5.59 14.00
C VAL A 453 6.42 6.33 12.70
N GLY A 454 5.15 6.61 12.46
CA GLY A 454 4.68 7.61 11.52
C GLY A 454 4.03 8.77 12.27
N TYR A 455 4.33 10.01 11.90
CA TYR A 455 3.77 11.20 12.56
C TYR A 455 3.61 12.39 11.61
N ASN A 456 2.38 12.91 11.52
CA ASN A 456 2.07 14.16 10.85
C ASN A 456 2.25 15.32 11.82
N PHE A 457 3.38 16.03 11.73
CA PHE A 457 3.73 17.05 12.73
C PHE A 457 3.33 18.48 12.33
N TYR A 458 2.89 18.69 11.08
CA TYR A 458 2.52 20.01 10.59
C TYR A 458 1.50 19.92 9.45
N GLY A 459 0.37 20.59 9.62
CA GLY A 459 -0.61 20.85 8.57
C GLY A 459 -1.36 19.62 8.06
N ARG A 460 -2.41 19.91 7.29
CA ARG A 460 -3.28 18.95 6.60
C ARG A 460 -3.01 19.05 5.11
N SER A 461 -2.50 17.99 4.47
CA SER A 461 -2.05 18.08 3.08
C SER A 461 -3.23 18.34 2.15
N SER A 462 -3.12 19.37 1.30
CA SER A 462 -4.08 19.60 0.22
C SER A 462 -3.67 18.95 -1.11
N THR A 463 -2.55 18.22 -1.17
CA THR A 463 -1.96 17.71 -2.42
C THR A 463 -1.70 16.21 -2.43
N VAL A 464 -1.70 15.56 -1.26
CA VAL A 464 -1.58 14.10 -1.13
C VAL A 464 -2.74 13.62 -0.26
N PHE A 465 -3.68 12.91 -0.89
CA PHE A 465 -4.79 12.29 -0.16
C PHE A 465 -4.26 11.28 0.86
N LYS A 466 -4.86 11.27 2.05
CA LYS A 466 -4.41 10.49 3.22
C LYS A 466 -2.89 10.53 3.47
N TYR A 467 -2.30 11.72 3.35
CA TYR A 467 -0.87 11.93 3.61
C TYR A 467 -0.46 11.34 4.97
N ASN A 468 0.38 10.30 4.94
CA ASN A 468 0.82 9.55 6.12
C ASN A 468 -0.34 9.11 7.04
N GLY A 469 -1.43 8.59 6.47
CA GLY A 469 -2.63 8.19 7.21
C GLY A 469 -3.73 9.24 7.24
N GLY A 470 -3.48 10.46 6.74
CA GLY A 470 -4.52 11.48 6.55
C GLY A 470 -4.92 12.23 7.81
N THR A 471 -4.03 12.27 8.81
CA THR A 471 -4.32 12.84 10.12
C THR A 471 -3.45 14.07 10.40
N GLU A 472 -3.91 15.01 11.23
CA GLU A 472 -3.11 16.13 11.75
C GLU A 472 -2.66 15.86 13.20
N HIS A 473 -1.40 16.16 13.54
CA HIS A 473 -0.85 15.93 14.90
C HIS A 473 -1.06 14.52 15.44
N ALA A 474 -1.01 13.55 14.53
CA ALA A 474 -1.41 12.16 14.76
C ALA A 474 -0.62 11.20 13.86
N GLY A 475 -0.72 9.90 14.12
CA GLY A 475 -0.06 8.86 13.32
C GLY A 475 -0.12 7.48 13.96
N ASP A 476 0.90 6.67 13.69
CA ASP A 476 0.99 5.28 14.13
C ASP A 476 2.33 4.95 14.79
N PHE A 477 2.29 4.08 15.79
CA PHE A 477 3.43 3.48 16.45
C PHE A 477 3.36 1.96 16.28
N SER A 478 4.50 1.33 16.02
CA SER A 478 4.61 -0.12 15.99
C SER A 478 5.83 -0.63 16.74
N LEU A 479 5.64 -1.74 17.45
CA LEU A 479 6.69 -2.47 18.15
C LEU A 479 6.57 -3.95 17.81
N GLY A 480 7.62 -4.53 17.23
CA GLY A 480 7.64 -5.94 16.89
C GLY A 480 8.82 -6.71 17.47
N LEU A 481 8.71 -8.02 17.44
CA LEU A 481 9.76 -8.99 17.69
C LEU A 481 9.74 -9.99 16.54
N ASN A 482 10.79 -9.97 15.73
CA ASN A 482 10.99 -10.88 14.61
C ASN A 482 12.03 -11.95 14.96
N PHE A 483 11.89 -13.11 14.32
CA PHE A 483 12.87 -14.17 14.34
C PHE A 483 13.22 -14.65 12.94
N ASP A 484 14.48 -14.99 12.72
CA ASP A 484 14.97 -15.71 11.55
C ASP A 484 15.65 -17.01 12.02
N TYR A 485 15.01 -18.15 11.73
CA TYR A 485 15.55 -19.45 12.04
C TYR A 485 16.14 -20.12 10.80
N LYS A 486 17.47 -20.29 10.84
CA LYS A 486 18.30 -20.93 9.82
C LYS A 486 18.12 -20.32 8.42
N ARG A 487 17.75 -19.04 8.33
CA ARG A 487 17.47 -18.34 7.06
C ARG A 487 16.36 -18.97 6.23
N LYS A 488 15.54 -19.83 6.85
CA LYS A 488 14.50 -20.61 6.17
C LYS A 488 13.12 -20.28 6.71
N VAL A 489 12.96 -20.27 8.03
CA VAL A 489 11.69 -19.93 8.68
C VAL A 489 11.84 -18.55 9.29
N LYS A 490 11.02 -17.61 8.83
CA LYS A 490 10.99 -16.24 9.33
C LYS A 490 9.62 -15.95 9.90
N GLY A 491 9.53 -15.18 10.96
CA GLY A 491 8.25 -14.78 11.50
C GLY A 491 8.40 -13.67 12.53
N GLY A 492 7.29 -13.27 13.11
CA GLY A 492 7.30 -12.26 14.16
C GLY A 492 5.92 -12.00 14.73
N ILE A 493 5.93 -11.23 15.80
CA ILE A 493 4.75 -10.62 16.41
C ILE A 493 4.95 -9.11 16.41
N SER A 494 3.91 -8.34 16.12
CA SER A 494 3.93 -6.88 16.20
C SER A 494 2.70 -6.34 16.90
N TYR A 495 2.85 -5.23 17.59
CA TYR A 495 1.79 -4.40 18.11
C TYR A 495 1.75 -3.10 17.31
N THR A 496 0.56 -2.67 16.91
CA THR A 496 0.29 -1.40 16.23
C THR A 496 -0.66 -0.56 17.07
N HIS A 497 -0.31 0.70 17.27
CA HIS A 497 -1.08 1.70 18.00
C HIS A 497 -1.32 2.92 17.13
N TYR A 498 -2.57 3.34 17.01
CA TYR A 498 -2.95 4.59 16.36
C TYR A 498 -3.15 5.67 17.43
N PHE A 499 -2.49 6.81 17.24
CA PHE A 499 -2.54 7.93 18.18
C PHE A 499 -2.94 9.22 17.45
N GLY A 500 -3.57 10.14 18.19
CA GLY A 500 -4.15 11.37 17.65
C GLY A 500 -5.47 11.69 18.31
N ASP A 501 -6.06 12.81 17.92
CA ASP A 501 -7.44 13.16 18.28
C ASP A 501 -8.39 12.21 17.55
N GLU A 502 -9.23 11.49 18.29
CA GLU A 502 -10.15 10.50 17.74
C GLU A 502 -11.36 11.19 17.09
N GLU A 503 -11.43 11.17 15.76
CA GLU A 503 -12.56 11.70 14.99
C GLU A 503 -12.80 10.81 13.77
N PRO A 504 -14.06 10.67 13.31
CA PRO A 504 -14.37 9.95 12.07
C PRO A 504 -13.74 10.65 10.86
N PHE A 505 -13.60 9.94 9.74
CA PHE A 505 -12.94 10.49 8.54
C PHE A 505 -13.63 11.76 8.01
N LEU A 506 -14.97 11.81 8.05
CA LEU A 506 -15.77 12.99 7.71
C LEU A 506 -16.60 13.45 8.90
N ASP A 507 -16.84 14.76 8.99
CA ASP A 507 -17.79 15.36 9.92
C ASP A 507 -19.25 15.24 9.44
N ASP A 508 -20.19 15.84 10.18
CA ASP A 508 -21.62 15.84 9.86
C ASP A 508 -22.00 16.70 8.65
N THR A 509 -21.05 17.48 8.12
CA THR A 509 -21.19 18.25 6.88
C THR A 509 -20.59 17.53 5.67
N GLY A 510 -19.91 16.40 5.89
CA GLY A 510 -19.24 15.62 4.84
C GLY A 510 -17.83 16.14 4.50
N THR A 511 -17.25 16.99 5.34
CA THR A 511 -15.89 17.53 5.18
C THR A 511 -14.88 16.70 5.97
N MET A 512 -13.63 16.59 5.51
CA MET A 512 -12.62 15.80 6.20
C MET A 512 -12.19 16.41 7.53
N THR A 513 -12.12 15.58 8.57
CA THR A 513 -11.73 16.03 9.93
C THR A 513 -10.22 16.09 10.11
N PHE A 514 -9.48 15.20 9.43
CA PHE A 514 -8.07 14.89 9.70
C PHE A 514 -7.81 14.40 11.14
N GLY A 515 -8.83 13.90 11.84
CA GLY A 515 -8.64 13.13 13.06
C GLY A 515 -8.18 11.70 12.78
N GLN A 516 -7.90 10.97 13.85
CA GLN A 516 -7.45 9.59 13.83
C GLN A 516 -8.65 8.63 13.76
N SER A 517 -9.11 8.35 12.54
CA SER A 517 -10.22 7.42 12.26
C SER A 517 -9.95 5.97 12.65
N LEU A 518 -8.68 5.62 12.94
CA LEU A 518 -8.26 4.27 13.35
C LEU A 518 -7.94 4.16 14.85
N ALA A 519 -8.27 5.17 15.66
CA ALA A 519 -7.84 5.26 17.07
C ALA A 519 -8.30 4.07 17.94
N ASP A 520 -9.40 3.41 17.59
CA ASP A 520 -9.95 2.23 18.26
C ASP A 520 -9.54 0.90 17.62
N ARG A 521 -8.59 0.92 16.68
CA ARG A 521 -8.16 -0.23 15.87
C ARG A 521 -6.77 -0.74 16.19
N ASP A 522 -6.23 -0.44 17.36
CA ASP A 522 -4.99 -1.05 17.83
C ASP A 522 -5.05 -2.58 17.74
N PHE A 523 -4.01 -3.19 17.17
CA PHE A 523 -3.99 -4.63 16.92
C PHE A 523 -2.62 -5.25 17.20
N ILE A 524 -2.65 -6.55 17.51
CA ILE A 524 -1.47 -7.41 17.48
C ILE A 524 -1.52 -8.25 16.21
N SER A 525 -0.43 -8.31 15.46
CA SER A 525 -0.28 -9.23 14.32
C SER A 525 0.77 -10.28 14.60
N LEU A 526 0.56 -11.48 14.07
CA LEU A 526 1.53 -12.57 14.03
C LEU A 526 1.73 -13.00 12.59
N ASN A 527 2.95 -13.33 12.22
CA ASN A 527 3.23 -13.96 10.92
C ASN A 527 4.35 -14.99 11.02
N ILE A 528 4.29 -15.97 10.13
CA ILE A 528 5.36 -16.94 9.89
C ILE A 528 5.38 -17.30 8.41
N ARG A 529 6.57 -17.41 7.82
CA ARG A 529 6.77 -17.78 6.42
C ARG A 529 7.98 -18.66 6.22
N THR A 530 7.94 -19.42 5.14
CA THR A 530 9.07 -20.20 4.63
C THR A 530 9.04 -20.21 3.11
N THR A 531 10.23 -20.23 2.50
CA THR A 531 10.40 -20.38 1.06
C THR A 531 11.09 -21.71 0.76
N PHE A 532 10.73 -22.36 -0.34
CA PHE A 532 11.31 -23.62 -0.77
C PHE A 532 11.22 -23.88 -2.27
#